data_AF-A0A3D4UJH6-F1
#
_entry.id   AF-A0A3D4UJH6-F1
#
_cell.length_a   1.000
_cell.length_b   1.000
_cell.length_c   1.000
_cell.angle_alpha   90.00
_cell.angle_beta   90.00
_cell.angle_gamma   90.00
#
_symmetry.space_group_name_H-M   'P 1'
#
loop_
_entity.id
_entity.type
_entity.pdbx_description
1 polymer ?
#
loop_
_entity_poly.entity_id
_entity_poly.type
_entity_poly.pdbx_seq_one_letter_code
_entity_poly.pdbx_strand_id
1 'polypeptide(L)'
;TRAVDVVCSRVMICTNAYAAGLVSSLEGIITPNRGQMLAIRPRKKSDSKLEFAYYLNHGSEYVRSASDDQVIFGGCRTYHADHEATSADETSPEVQSHL
;
A
#
# COMPACT_ATOMS: atom_id res chain seq x y z
N THR A 1 13.07 23.53 13.34
CA THR A 1 11.70 23.22 12.90
C THR A 1 10.82 24.42 13.20
N ARG A 2 10.04 24.94 12.24
CA ARG A 2 9.16 26.09 12.49
C ARG A 2 7.85 25.56 13.06
N ALA A 3 7.52 25.93 14.30
CA ALA A 3 6.24 25.62 14.91
C ALA A 3 5.18 26.63 14.44
N VAL A 4 3.95 26.18 14.25
CA VAL A 4 2.78 27.01 13.91
C VAL A 4 1.63 26.55 14.80
N ASP A 5 1.01 27.50 15.50
CA ASP A 5 -0.19 27.23 16.29
C ASP A 5 -1.43 27.45 15.42
N VAL A 6 -2.38 26.51 15.49
CA VAL A 6 -3.64 26.57 14.76
C VAL A 6 -4.80 26.51 15.75
N VAL A 7 -5.61 27.58 15.80
CA VAL A 7 -6.80 27.66 16.65
C VAL A 7 -8.03 27.29 15.83
N CYS A 8 -8.81 26.32 16.30
CA CYS A 8 -10.04 25.89 15.66
C CYS A 8 -10.99 25.24 16.67
N SER A 9 -12.29 25.22 16.35
CA SER A 9 -13.30 24.61 17.23
C SER A 9 -13.37 23.09 17.11
N ARG A 10 -12.85 22.52 16.01
CA ARG A 10 -12.87 21.07 15.72
C ARG A 10 -11.64 20.70 14.90
N VAL A 11 -11.09 19.52 15.19
CA VAL A 11 -9.99 18.89 14.46
C VAL A 11 -10.43 17.51 14.01
N MET A 12 -10.11 17.15 12.76
CA MET A 12 -10.23 15.78 12.25
C MET A 12 -8.85 15.26 11.88
N ILE A 13 -8.54 14.04 12.30
CA ILE A 13 -7.26 13.39 12.02
C ILE A 13 -7.48 12.36 10.92
N CYS A 14 -6.98 12.69 9.73
CA CYS A 14 -7.19 11.90 8.51
C CYS A 14 -5.87 11.31 7.99
N THR A 15 -4.93 10.99 8.89
CA THR A 15 -3.60 10.44 8.54
C THR A 15 -3.58 8.92 8.36
N ASN A 16 -4.77 8.30 8.26
CA ASN A 16 -4.95 6.88 7.97
C ASN A 16 -4.12 5.99 8.93
N ALA A 17 -3.32 5.08 8.37
CA ALA A 17 -2.46 4.15 9.10
C ALA A 17 -1.44 4.81 10.06
N TYR A 18 -1.16 6.11 9.86
CA TYR A 18 -0.20 6.87 10.67
C TYR A 18 -0.85 7.62 11.84
N ALA A 19 -2.16 7.47 12.07
CA ALA A 19 -2.89 8.20 13.11
C ALA A 19 -2.31 7.98 14.52
N ALA A 20 -1.81 6.78 14.82
CA ALA A 20 -1.18 6.47 16.11
C ALA A 20 0.07 7.31 16.38
N GLY A 21 0.81 7.74 15.35
CA GLY A 21 1.97 8.62 15.50
C GLY A 21 1.61 10.06 15.90
N LEU A 22 0.35 10.46 15.76
CA LEU A 22 -0.17 11.77 16.22
C LEU A 22 -1.01 11.65 17.50
N VAL A 23 -1.68 10.52 17.70
CA VAL A 23 -2.56 10.26 18.84
C VAL A 23 -2.19 8.90 19.44
N SER A 24 -1.39 8.92 20.50
CA SER A 24 -0.87 7.70 21.13
C SER A 24 -1.95 6.76 21.65
N SER A 25 -3.16 7.26 21.97
CA SER A 25 -4.28 6.40 22.36
C SER A 25 -4.81 5.50 21.23
N LEU A 26 -4.35 5.69 19.99
CA LEU A 26 -4.66 4.82 18.85
C LEU A 26 -3.59 3.74 18.61
N GLU A 27 -2.50 3.73 19.37
CA GLU A 27 -1.50 2.66 19.33
C GLU A 27 -2.14 1.31 19.67
N GLY A 28 -1.82 0.27 18.87
CA GLY A 28 -2.43 -1.05 18.99
C GLY A 28 -3.87 -1.16 18.47
N ILE A 29 -4.58 -0.04 18.28
CA ILE A 29 -5.89 0.02 17.61
C ILE A 29 -5.70 0.15 16.10
N ILE A 30 -4.76 1.00 15.68
CA ILE A 30 -4.41 1.22 14.28
C ILE A 30 -2.95 0.79 14.09
N THR A 31 -2.74 -0.21 13.25
CA THR A 31 -1.41 -0.70 12.87
C THR A 31 -1.21 -0.54 11.37
N PRO A 32 -0.16 0.17 10.92
CA PRO A 32 0.15 0.27 9.51
C PRO A 32 0.52 -1.09 8.94
N ASN A 33 0.05 -1.36 7.73
CA ASN A 33 0.44 -2.54 6.98
C ASN A 33 0.97 -2.09 5.63
N ARG A 34 2.27 -2.29 5.41
CA ARG A 34 2.94 -2.04 4.14
C ARG A 34 2.26 -2.84 3.02
N GLY A 35 2.21 -2.21 1.85
CA GLY A 35 1.71 -2.80 0.63
C GLY A 35 2.71 -2.56 -0.49
N GLN A 36 3.07 -3.63 -1.19
CA GLN A 36 4.06 -3.58 -2.26
C GLN A 36 3.44 -4.05 -3.57
N MET A 37 3.98 -3.55 -4.67
CA MET A 37 3.56 -3.89 -6.01
C MET A 37 4.69 -3.68 -7.01
N LEU A 38 4.64 -4.40 -8.13
CA LEU A 38 5.46 -4.23 -9.30
C LEU A 38 4.61 -3.65 -10.42
N ALA A 39 5.07 -2.54 -11.01
CA ALA A 39 4.47 -1.94 -12.20
C ALA A 39 5.36 -2.20 -13.42
N ILE A 40 4.89 -3.00 -14.36
CA ILE A 40 5.62 -3.27 -15.61
C ILE A 40 4.94 -2.60 -16.79
N ARG A 41 5.74 -2.16 -17.76
CA ARG A 41 5.24 -1.71 -19.06
C ARG A 41 5.54 -2.78 -20.12
N PRO A 42 4.53 -3.48 -20.65
CA PRO A 42 4.72 -4.43 -21.73
C PRO A 42 5.28 -3.75 -22.99
N ARG A 43 5.93 -4.53 -23.86
CA ARG A 43 6.50 -4.00 -25.12
C ARG A 43 5.42 -3.46 -26.05
N LYS A 44 4.26 -4.11 -26.11
CA LYS A 44 3.10 -3.64 -26.88
C LYS A 44 2.06 -3.07 -25.91
N LYS A 45 1.59 -1.87 -26.21
CA LYS A 45 0.50 -1.21 -25.48
C LYS A 45 -0.80 -2.01 -25.43
N SER A 46 -1.06 -2.86 -26.43
CA SER A 46 -2.22 -3.77 -26.40
C SER A 46 -2.16 -4.73 -25.21
N ASP A 47 -0.96 -5.14 -24.81
CA ASP A 47 -0.75 -6.21 -23.83
C ASP A 47 -0.91 -5.67 -22.39
N SER A 48 -0.95 -4.35 -22.21
CA SER A 48 -1.27 -3.73 -20.92
C SER A 48 -2.78 -3.59 -20.68
N LYS A 49 -3.62 -3.92 -21.66
CA LYS A 49 -5.09 -3.83 -21.57
C LYS A 49 -5.68 -5.19 -21.21
N LEU A 50 -5.78 -5.44 -19.91
CA LEU A 50 -6.47 -6.60 -19.37
C LEU A 50 -7.98 -6.37 -19.44
N GLU A 51 -8.74 -7.43 -19.71
CA GLU A 51 -10.20 -7.35 -19.75
C GLU A 51 -10.79 -7.11 -18.36
N PHE A 52 -10.15 -7.66 -17.33
CA PHE A 52 -10.57 -7.55 -15.93
C PHE A 52 -9.38 -7.27 -15.01
N ALA A 53 -9.68 -6.92 -13.76
CA ALA A 53 -8.75 -7.10 -12.66
C ALA A 53 -8.85 -8.56 -12.18
N TYR A 54 -7.71 -9.23 -12.07
CA TYR A 54 -7.63 -10.60 -11.62
C TYR A 54 -7.14 -10.63 -10.17
N TYR A 55 -7.76 -11.48 -9.37
CA TYR A 55 -7.42 -11.68 -7.97
C TYR A 55 -7.11 -13.16 -7.74
N LEU A 56 -6.03 -13.43 -7.03
CA LEU A 56 -5.55 -14.77 -6.71
C LEU A 56 -5.48 -14.95 -5.19
N ASN A 57 -5.42 -16.21 -4.74
CA ASN A 57 -5.39 -16.60 -3.32
C ASN A 57 -6.35 -15.79 -2.45
N HIS A 58 -7.64 -15.83 -2.82
CA HIS A 58 -8.72 -15.11 -2.14
C HIS A 58 -8.56 -13.58 -2.09
N GLY A 59 -7.85 -13.01 -3.07
CA GLY A 59 -7.57 -11.57 -3.16
C GLY A 59 -6.27 -11.13 -2.49
N SER A 60 -5.44 -12.09 -2.01
CA SER A 60 -4.13 -11.77 -1.44
C SER A 60 -3.16 -11.22 -2.49
N GLU A 61 -3.33 -11.60 -3.76
CA GLU A 61 -2.58 -11.04 -4.90
C GLU A 61 -3.55 -10.56 -5.97
N TYR A 62 -3.06 -9.62 -6.77
CA TYR A 62 -3.83 -9.06 -7.86
C TYR A 62 -2.96 -8.73 -9.07
N VAL A 63 -3.59 -8.80 -10.23
CA VAL A 63 -3.05 -8.35 -11.50
C VAL A 63 -4.08 -7.46 -12.19
N ARG A 64 -3.70 -6.23 -12.55
CA ARG A 64 -4.62 -5.28 -13.20
C ARG A 64 -3.90 -4.31 -14.12
N SER A 65 -4.64 -3.82 -15.12
CA SER A 65 -4.22 -2.64 -15.86
C SER A 65 -4.14 -1.40 -14.97
N ALA A 66 -3.21 -0.52 -15.30
CA ALA A 66 -3.04 0.79 -14.71
C ALA A 66 -2.95 1.88 -15.78
N SER A 67 -2.78 3.13 -15.36
CA SER A 67 -2.48 4.22 -16.29
C SER A 67 -1.15 3.95 -17.03
N ASP A 68 -0.90 4.74 -18.07
CA ASP A 68 0.40 4.78 -18.76
C ASP A 68 0.89 3.44 -19.34
N ASP A 69 -0.08 2.62 -19.78
CA ASP A 69 0.11 1.32 -20.41
C ASP A 69 0.90 0.34 -19.53
N GLN A 70 0.63 0.39 -18.22
CA GLN A 70 1.24 -0.52 -17.24
C GLN A 70 0.29 -1.65 -16.83
N VAL A 71 0.89 -2.77 -16.43
CA VAL A 71 0.25 -3.83 -15.65
C VAL A 71 0.87 -3.81 -14.27
N ILE A 72 0.02 -3.81 -13.25
CA ILE A 72 0.43 -3.89 -11.84
C ILE A 72 0.21 -5.30 -11.35
N PHE A 73 1.23 -5.85 -10.71
CA PHE A 73 1.20 -7.05 -9.89
C PHE A 73 1.40 -6.63 -8.45
N GLY A 74 0.54 -7.03 -7.53
CA GLY A 74 0.70 -6.61 -6.15
C GLY A 74 0.02 -7.55 -5.17
N GLY A 75 0.19 -7.24 -3.88
CA GLY A 75 -0.25 -8.11 -2.80
C GLY A 75 0.93 -8.89 -2.22
N CYS A 76 0.80 -10.21 -2.13
CA CYS A 76 1.82 -11.15 -1.61
C CYS A 76 2.23 -10.96 -0.14
N ARG A 77 1.80 -9.88 0.54
CA ARG A 77 2.10 -9.65 1.95
C ARG A 77 1.58 -10.74 2.89
N THR A 78 0.55 -11.49 2.48
CA THR A 78 -0.02 -12.59 3.28
C THR A 78 1.05 -13.62 3.67
N TYR A 79 2.08 -13.81 2.84
CA TYR A 79 3.18 -14.74 3.14
C TYR A 79 4.13 -14.25 4.25
N HIS A 80 4.15 -12.95 4.52
CA HIS A 80 5.07 -12.29 5.46
C HIS A 80 4.35 -11.22 6.29
N ALA A 81 3.09 -11.47 6.68
CA ALA A 81 2.19 -10.45 7.23
C ALA A 81 2.76 -9.75 8.47
N ASP A 82 3.40 -10.49 9.37
CA ASP A 82 3.97 -9.94 10.60
C ASP A 82 5.10 -8.95 10.32
N HIS A 83 5.88 -9.17 9.25
CA HIS A 83 6.96 -8.27 8.83
C HIS A 83 6.44 -7.05 8.07
N GLU A 84 5.26 -7.17 7.46
CA GLU A 84 4.60 -6.09 6.72
C GLU A 84 3.76 -5.18 7.63
N ALA A 85 3.53 -5.55 8.90
CA ALA A 85 2.89 -4.70 9.90
C ALA A 85 3.84 -3.59 10.40
N THR A 86 4.17 -2.66 9.50
CA THR A 86 5.17 -1.61 9.70
C THR A 86 4.77 -0.30 9.02
N SER A 87 5.29 0.82 9.53
CA SER A 87 5.22 2.15 8.91
C SER A 87 6.41 2.44 7.98
N ALA A 88 7.28 1.47 7.75
CA ALA A 88 8.44 1.62 6.87
C ALA A 88 7.99 1.75 5.40
N ASP A 89 8.60 2.67 4.66
CA ASP A 89 8.27 2.93 3.26
C ASP A 89 9.11 2.09 2.28
N GLU A 90 10.24 1.52 2.71
CA GLU A 90 11.06 0.64 1.87
C GLU A 90 10.38 -0.68 1.51
N THR A 91 10.79 -1.28 0.39
CA THR A 91 10.36 -2.63 0.00
C THR A 91 11.04 -3.70 0.85
N SER A 92 10.41 -4.87 0.94
CA SER A 92 11.02 -6.07 1.55
C SER A 92 11.47 -7.05 0.47
N PRO A 93 12.69 -7.61 0.54
CA PRO A 93 13.11 -8.69 -0.36
C PRO A 93 12.13 -9.87 -0.41
N GLU A 94 11.53 -10.21 0.73
CA GLU A 94 10.61 -11.33 0.91
C GLU A 94 9.33 -11.16 0.07
N VAL A 95 8.64 -10.02 0.17
CA VAL A 95 7.47 -9.76 -0.69
C VAL A 95 7.88 -9.58 -2.16
N GLN A 96 8.99 -8.90 -2.44
CA GLN A 96 9.45 -8.68 -3.82
C GLN A 96 9.79 -9.99 -4.55
N SER A 97 10.23 -11.05 -3.86
CA SER A 97 10.48 -12.35 -4.49
C SER A 97 9.20 -13.10 -4.92
N HIS A 98 8.03 -12.63 -4.50
CA HIS A 98 6.72 -13.19 -4.87
C HIS A 98 5.99 -12.34 -5.93
N LEU A 99 6.56 -11.21 -6.37
CA LEU A 99 5.97 -10.28 -7.34
C LEU A 99 6.50 -10.49 -8.77
#